data_AF-A0A5C6HSA3-F1
#
_entry.id   AF-A0A5C6HSA3-F1
#
_cell.length_a   1.000
_cell.length_b   1.000
_cell.length_c   1.000
_cell.angle_alpha   90.00
_cell.angle_beta   90.00
_cell.angle_gamma   90.00
#
_symmetry.space_group_name_H-M   'P 1'
#
loop_
_entity.id
_entity.type
_entity.pdbx_description
1 polymer ?
#
loop_
_entity_poly.entity_id
_entity_poly.type
_entity_poly.pdbx_seq_one_letter_code
_entity_poly.pdbx_strand_id
1 'polypeptide(L)'
;MKKHILFTLFLFATISLWAQEFNDYFINKTLRIDYIFTGNSIHQDICLDELSALPTWAGRKHHLGELPLEGNGQIIVRDRYSKKVIYATSFSSLFQEWLETDEAKTTNRGFENSFLVPYPIHPIEVEVTLFSSKREKRATLTHVIDPSDILIHQKGITHVTPYKYLLQSGSSEQCIDVAILAEGYTKEEMSTFYEDAKIACESLFSHEPFKSTKDRFNIVAVASPSEDSGVSIPRLKEWKHTAFSSHFSTFYSDRYLTTQRVKDIHDALAGIPYEHIIILANTAEYGGGGIYNSYTLTTAHHPLFRPVVVHEFGHSFGGLADEYYYDNDVMTDTYPLNIEPWEPNITTRINFGQKWEDMMKKNTPIPTPPAKKAVYPVGLYEGGGYSAKGIYRPSEDCRMRTNSCPSFCPVCERAIRKMINFYTE
;
A
#
# COMPACT_ATOMS: atom_id res chain seq x y z
N MET A 1 15.60 -72.31 15.76
CA MET A 1 15.78 -70.85 15.98
C MET A 1 14.69 -70.10 15.22
N LYS A 2 13.68 -69.57 15.93
CA LYS A 2 12.55 -68.82 15.36
C LYS A 2 13.02 -67.40 15.04
N LYS A 3 12.93 -66.96 13.79
CA LYS A 3 13.14 -65.55 13.40
C LYS A 3 11.79 -64.84 13.44
N HIS A 4 11.60 -63.96 14.41
CA HIS A 4 10.48 -63.01 14.42
C HIS A 4 10.83 -61.84 13.50
N ILE A 5 10.09 -61.70 12.40
CA ILE A 5 10.15 -60.52 11.53
C ILE A 5 9.17 -59.52 12.13
N LEU A 6 9.70 -58.43 12.69
CA LEU A 6 8.93 -57.31 13.19
C LEU A 6 8.56 -56.42 11.99
N PHE A 7 7.28 -56.37 11.62
CA PHE A 7 6.77 -55.40 10.64
C PHE A 7 6.42 -54.12 11.38
N THR A 8 7.23 -53.07 11.21
CA THR A 8 6.92 -51.73 11.70
C THR A 8 5.99 -51.05 10.68
N LEU A 9 4.71 -50.92 11.05
CA LEU A 9 3.71 -50.18 10.27
C LEU A 9 3.95 -48.68 10.48
N PHE A 10 4.43 -47.95 9.46
CA PHE A 10 4.49 -46.50 9.48
C PHE A 10 3.07 -45.93 9.30
N LEU A 11 2.48 -45.44 10.38
CA LEU A 11 1.23 -44.69 10.35
C LEU A 11 1.53 -43.29 9.80
N PHE A 12 1.23 -43.03 8.52
CA PHE A 12 1.18 -41.67 7.99
C PHE A 12 -0.05 -40.97 8.60
N ALA A 13 0.16 -40.23 9.68
CA ALA A 13 -0.81 -39.25 10.15
C ALA A 13 -0.84 -38.11 9.13
N THR A 14 -1.83 -38.11 8.24
CA THR A 14 -2.15 -36.94 7.39
C THR A 14 -2.66 -35.85 8.33
N ILE A 15 -1.78 -34.91 8.69
CA ILE A 15 -2.18 -33.66 9.31
C ILE A 15 -2.90 -32.88 8.20
N SER A 16 -4.23 -32.93 8.18
CA SER A 16 -5.01 -32.01 7.36
C SER A 16 -4.76 -30.62 7.93
N LEU A 17 -3.96 -29.81 7.24
CA LEU A 17 -3.92 -28.37 7.47
C LEU A 17 -5.27 -27.83 6.97
N TRP A 18 -6.16 -27.46 7.90
CA TRP A 18 -7.42 -26.81 7.55
C TRP A 18 -7.09 -25.36 7.17
N ALA A 19 -6.97 -25.09 5.86
CA ALA A 19 -6.94 -23.72 5.37
C ALA A 19 -8.27 -23.04 5.71
N GLN A 20 -8.24 -21.73 5.98
CA GLN A 20 -9.46 -20.98 6.21
C GLN A 20 -10.18 -20.76 4.87
N GLU A 21 -11.40 -21.27 4.75
CA GLU A 21 -12.24 -21.02 3.58
C GLU A 21 -12.98 -19.68 3.71
N PHE A 22 -13.01 -18.90 2.62
CA PHE A 22 -13.66 -17.58 2.60
C PHE A 22 -15.15 -17.65 2.99
N ASN A 23 -15.87 -18.61 2.42
CA ASN A 23 -17.32 -18.74 2.59
C ASN A 23 -17.75 -19.22 3.98
N ASP A 24 -16.81 -19.63 4.84
CA ASP A 24 -17.11 -19.99 6.23
C ASP A 24 -17.50 -18.74 7.06
N TYR A 25 -16.98 -17.57 6.70
CA TYR A 25 -17.13 -16.34 7.49
C TYR A 25 -17.67 -15.15 6.70
N PHE A 26 -17.52 -15.15 5.37
CA PHE A 26 -17.79 -13.98 4.54
C PHE A 26 -18.73 -14.27 3.36
N ILE A 27 -19.40 -13.22 2.91
CA ILE A 27 -20.13 -13.20 1.63
C ILE A 27 -19.37 -12.35 0.62
N ASN A 28 -19.69 -12.51 -0.68
CA ASN A 28 -19.07 -11.73 -1.77
C ASN A 28 -19.57 -10.28 -1.81
N LYS A 29 -19.25 -9.51 -0.76
CA LYS A 29 -19.46 -8.07 -0.60
C LYS A 29 -18.28 -7.51 0.19
N THR A 30 -18.08 -6.19 0.13
CA THR A 30 -17.06 -5.53 0.95
C THR A 30 -17.72 -4.78 2.08
N LEU A 31 -17.20 -4.94 3.30
CA LEU A 31 -17.41 -4.01 4.40
C LEU A 31 -16.30 -2.96 4.34
N ARG A 32 -16.65 -1.74 3.96
CA ARG A 32 -15.76 -0.59 4.04
C ARG A 32 -15.92 0.05 5.42
N ILE A 33 -14.79 0.37 6.05
CA ILE A 33 -14.75 0.98 7.37
C ILE A 33 -13.94 2.27 7.27
N ASP A 34 -14.60 3.38 7.54
CA ASP A 34 -13.99 4.70 7.57
C ASP A 34 -13.67 5.07 9.02
N TYR A 35 -12.44 5.48 9.27
CA TYR A 35 -11.95 5.94 10.56
C TYR A 35 -11.42 7.37 10.45
N ILE A 36 -11.45 8.08 11.57
CA ILE A 36 -10.62 9.27 11.76
C ILE A 36 -9.47 8.91 12.70
N PHE A 37 -8.24 9.02 12.21
CA PHE A 37 -7.05 8.96 13.05
C PHE A 37 -6.78 10.37 13.56
N THR A 38 -6.67 10.52 14.88
CA THR A 38 -6.56 11.81 15.53
C THR A 38 -5.36 11.85 16.46
N GLY A 39 -4.83 13.04 16.71
CA GLY A 39 -3.79 13.21 17.71
C GLY A 39 -2.77 14.26 17.35
N ASN A 40 -1.60 14.10 17.94
CA ASN A 40 -0.39 14.91 17.81
C ASN A 40 0.84 14.01 18.03
N SER A 41 2.07 14.55 18.09
CA SER A 41 3.30 13.76 18.22
C SER A 41 3.42 12.95 19.54
N ILE A 42 2.60 13.25 20.55
CA ILE A 42 2.62 12.61 21.87
C ILE A 42 1.46 11.59 22.01
N HIS A 43 0.24 12.01 21.67
CA HIS A 43 -0.98 11.22 21.86
C HIS A 43 -1.68 10.97 20.53
N GLN A 44 -2.09 9.73 20.29
CA GLN A 44 -2.85 9.33 19.10
C GLN A 44 -4.08 8.53 19.52
N ASP A 45 -5.17 8.69 18.79
CA ASP A 45 -6.44 7.99 19.01
C ASP A 45 -7.11 7.66 17.66
N ILE A 46 -8.03 6.70 17.67
CA ILE A 46 -8.76 6.23 16.50
C ILE A 46 -10.25 6.23 16.84
N CYS A 47 -11.08 6.87 16.02
CA CYS A 47 -12.53 6.72 16.11
C CYS A 47 -13.11 6.19 14.80
N LEU A 48 -14.20 5.42 14.92
CA LEU A 48 -15.03 5.01 13.79
C LEU A 48 -15.81 6.24 13.27
N ASP A 49 -15.77 6.47 11.97
CA ASP A 49 -16.57 7.50 11.28
C ASP A 49 -17.87 6.87 10.75
N GLU A 50 -17.76 5.98 9.76
CA GLU A 50 -18.90 5.34 9.10
C GLU A 50 -18.58 3.90 8.67
N LEU A 51 -19.62 3.05 8.61
CA LEU A 51 -19.58 1.73 8.00
C LEU A 51 -20.34 1.74 6.67
N SER A 52 -19.77 1.15 5.64
CA SER A 52 -20.37 1.04 4.32
C SER A 52 -20.32 -0.38 3.75
N ALA A 53 -21.28 -0.74 2.91
CA ALA A 53 -21.30 -1.98 2.15
C ALA A 53 -21.12 -1.70 0.65
N LEU A 54 -20.17 -2.39 0.01
CA LEU A 54 -20.00 -2.39 -1.45
C LEU A 54 -20.50 -3.72 -2.05
N PRO A 55 -20.97 -3.73 -3.31
CA PRO A 55 -21.73 -4.86 -3.85
C PRO A 55 -20.92 -6.14 -4.08
N THR A 56 -19.60 -6.07 -4.17
CA THR A 56 -18.69 -7.21 -4.40
C THR A 56 -17.47 -7.14 -3.51
N TRP A 57 -16.83 -8.28 -3.22
CA TRP A 57 -15.50 -8.37 -2.63
C TRP A 57 -14.46 -8.52 -3.74
N ALA A 58 -13.53 -7.58 -3.84
CA ALA A 58 -12.46 -7.60 -4.84
C ALA A 58 -11.15 -8.18 -4.30
N GLY A 59 -10.98 -8.25 -2.97
CA GLY A 59 -9.73 -8.69 -2.37
C GLY A 59 -9.52 -10.20 -2.37
N ARG A 60 -8.40 -10.62 -1.78
CA ARG A 60 -8.02 -12.03 -1.64
C ARG A 60 -9.08 -12.90 -0.95
N LYS A 61 -9.13 -14.18 -1.32
CA LYS A 61 -9.96 -15.22 -0.67
C LYS A 61 -9.12 -16.29 0.07
N HIS A 62 -7.81 -16.14 0.02
CA HIS A 62 -6.78 -16.98 0.61
C HIS A 62 -5.87 -16.12 1.50
N HIS A 63 -4.99 -16.75 2.29
CA HIS A 63 -4.14 -16.06 3.29
C HIS A 63 -4.92 -15.06 4.18
N LEU A 64 -6.19 -15.36 4.48
CA LEU A 64 -7.12 -14.40 5.07
C LEU A 64 -6.65 -13.91 6.44
N GLY A 65 -6.14 -14.79 7.30
CA GLY A 65 -5.62 -14.43 8.62
C GLY A 65 -4.16 -13.96 8.65
N GLU A 66 -3.52 -13.77 7.49
CA GLU A 66 -2.09 -13.48 7.35
C GLU A 66 -1.83 -12.06 6.84
N LEU A 67 -0.61 -11.57 7.04
CA LEU A 67 -0.14 -10.28 6.55
C LEU A 67 1.06 -10.47 5.64
N PRO A 68 1.12 -9.81 4.46
CA PRO A 68 2.29 -9.90 3.60
C PRO A 68 3.47 -9.06 4.14
N LEU A 69 3.16 -7.98 4.85
CA LEU A 69 4.09 -7.04 5.48
C LEU A 69 3.50 -6.54 6.80
N GLU A 70 4.35 -6.15 7.76
CA GLU A 70 3.87 -5.64 9.05
C GLU A 70 3.11 -4.31 8.90
N GLY A 71 3.60 -3.42 8.04
CA GLY A 71 3.11 -2.05 7.90
C GLY A 71 3.38 -1.18 9.14
N ASN A 72 2.88 0.05 9.11
CA ASN A 72 2.84 0.94 10.26
C ASN A 72 1.48 0.91 10.98
N GLY A 73 0.47 0.28 10.39
CA GLY A 73 -0.82 0.01 10.99
C GLY A 73 -1.38 -1.34 10.54
N GLN A 74 -2.25 -1.94 11.35
CA GLN A 74 -2.86 -3.23 11.10
C GLN A 74 -4.34 -3.21 11.44
N ILE A 75 -5.14 -3.94 10.66
CA ILE A 75 -6.53 -4.28 10.94
C ILE A 75 -6.63 -5.78 11.09
N ILE A 76 -7.08 -6.22 12.26
CA ILE A 76 -7.32 -7.63 12.57
C ILE A 76 -8.82 -7.81 12.79
N VAL A 77 -9.43 -8.67 11.98
CA VAL A 77 -10.84 -9.03 12.07
C VAL A 77 -10.95 -10.41 12.71
N ARG A 78 -11.77 -10.51 13.76
CA ARG A 78 -12.03 -11.75 14.48
C ARG A 78 -13.51 -12.08 14.42
N ASP A 79 -13.82 -13.36 14.27
CA ASP A 79 -15.18 -13.84 14.53
C ASP A 79 -15.52 -13.56 16.01
N ARG A 80 -16.68 -12.95 16.27
CA ARG A 80 -17.01 -12.46 17.61
C ARG A 80 -17.10 -13.59 18.64
N TYR A 81 -17.57 -14.77 18.23
CA TYR A 81 -17.86 -15.88 19.13
C TYR A 81 -16.63 -16.75 19.40
N SER A 82 -15.95 -17.20 18.33
CA SER A 82 -14.77 -18.06 18.44
C SER A 82 -13.49 -17.28 18.74
N LYS A 83 -13.49 -15.95 18.53
CA LYS A 83 -12.31 -15.07 18.64
C LYS A 83 -11.17 -15.43 17.68
N LYS A 84 -11.41 -16.32 16.71
CA LYS A 84 -10.45 -16.68 15.67
C LYS A 84 -10.23 -15.49 14.74
N VAL A 85 -8.98 -15.23 14.37
CA VAL A 85 -8.65 -14.28 13.30
C VAL A 85 -9.18 -14.84 11.99
N ILE A 86 -10.03 -14.07 11.33
CA ILE A 86 -10.69 -14.45 10.08
C ILE A 86 -10.32 -13.51 8.92
N TYR A 87 -9.78 -12.32 9.20
CA TYR A 87 -9.16 -11.48 8.18
C TYR A 87 -8.08 -10.59 8.81
N ALA A 88 -7.03 -10.29 8.06
CA ALA A 88 -5.99 -9.37 8.44
C ALA A 88 -5.55 -8.51 7.24
N THR A 89 -5.26 -7.23 7.48
CA THR A 89 -4.58 -6.38 6.50
C THR A 89 -3.68 -5.38 7.22
N SER A 90 -2.65 -4.89 6.53
CA SER A 90 -1.69 -3.91 7.04
C SER A 90 -1.59 -2.72 6.10
N PHE A 91 -1.13 -1.59 6.62
CA PHE A 91 -1.08 -0.33 5.90
C PHE A 91 -0.05 0.62 6.51
N SER A 92 0.17 1.75 5.82
CA SER A 92 0.73 2.99 6.38
C SER A 92 -0.26 4.12 6.10
N SER A 93 -0.08 5.29 6.71
CA SER A 93 -1.02 6.40 6.55
C SER A 93 -0.34 7.76 6.50
N LEU A 94 -0.95 8.70 5.79
CA LEU A 94 -0.51 10.11 5.75
C LEU A 94 -0.54 10.76 7.15
N PHE A 95 -1.43 10.27 8.03
CA PHE A 95 -1.44 10.65 9.44
C PHE A 95 -0.11 10.32 10.13
N GLN A 96 0.46 9.13 9.90
CA GLN A 96 1.70 8.73 10.55
C GLN A 96 2.92 9.50 10.05
N GLU A 97 2.93 9.93 8.80
CA GLU A 97 3.94 10.88 8.31
C GLU A 97 3.77 12.25 8.97
N TRP A 98 2.53 12.73 9.08
CA TRP A 98 2.23 14.02 9.72
C TRP A 98 2.73 14.07 11.17
N LEU A 99 2.67 12.95 11.91
CA LEU A 99 3.12 12.87 13.31
C LEU A 99 4.59 13.23 13.51
N GLU A 100 5.42 13.08 12.48
CA GLU A 100 6.84 13.40 12.50
C GLU A 100 7.13 14.88 12.16
N THR A 101 6.11 15.65 11.81
CA THR A 101 6.25 17.07 11.45
C THR A 101 6.29 18.00 12.67
N ASP A 102 6.78 19.22 12.48
CA ASP A 102 6.76 20.25 13.53
C ASP A 102 5.33 20.66 13.94
N GLU A 103 4.37 20.64 13.00
CA GLU A 103 2.96 20.96 13.30
C GLU A 103 2.37 19.99 14.34
N ALA A 104 2.69 18.70 14.23
CA ALA A 104 2.22 17.69 15.17
C ALA A 104 2.76 17.89 16.60
N LYS A 105 3.80 18.70 16.82
CA LYS A 105 4.29 19.04 18.17
C LYS A 105 3.39 20.06 18.87
N THR A 106 2.59 20.82 18.13
CA THR A 106 1.83 21.95 18.67
C THR A 106 0.32 21.85 18.47
N THR A 107 -0.13 21.02 17.53
CA THR A 107 -1.52 21.02 17.08
C THR A 107 -2.09 19.61 17.00
N ASN A 108 -3.32 19.43 17.49
CA ASN A 108 -4.07 18.20 17.27
C ASN A 108 -4.79 18.25 15.92
N ARG A 109 -4.73 17.17 15.14
CA ARG A 109 -5.47 17.05 13.87
C ARG A 109 -6.20 15.71 13.78
N GLY A 110 -7.13 15.63 12.82
CA GLY A 110 -7.82 14.41 12.42
C GLY A 110 -7.62 14.15 10.92
N PHE A 111 -7.49 12.88 10.55
CA PHE A 111 -7.23 12.42 9.18
C PHE A 111 -8.18 11.28 8.82
N GLU A 112 -8.82 11.37 7.65
CA GLU A 112 -9.67 10.33 7.10
C GLU A 112 -8.82 9.12 6.67
N ASN A 113 -9.25 7.91 7.03
CA ASN A 113 -8.62 6.66 6.62
C ASN A 113 -9.71 5.61 6.34
N SER A 114 -9.68 5.01 5.16
CA SER A 114 -10.69 4.04 4.71
C SER A 114 -10.05 2.69 4.45
N PHE A 115 -10.70 1.63 4.91
CA PHE A 115 -10.20 0.26 4.74
C PHE A 115 -11.29 -0.68 4.28
N LEU A 116 -10.89 -1.67 3.48
CA LEU A 116 -11.79 -2.68 2.93
C LEU A 116 -11.53 -4.03 3.60
N VAL A 117 -12.59 -4.63 4.13
CA VAL A 117 -12.58 -5.99 4.66
C VAL A 117 -13.72 -6.79 4.03
N PRO A 118 -13.60 -8.13 3.91
CA PRO A 118 -14.69 -8.94 3.37
C PRO A 118 -15.91 -8.88 4.30
N TYR A 119 -17.11 -8.78 3.70
CA TYR A 119 -18.34 -8.57 4.45
C TYR A 119 -18.73 -9.84 5.23
N PRO A 120 -18.93 -9.79 6.55
CA PRO A 120 -19.11 -10.98 7.37
C PRO A 120 -20.54 -11.52 7.36
N ILE A 121 -20.70 -12.82 7.59
CA ILE A 121 -22.00 -13.50 7.77
C ILE A 121 -22.54 -13.31 9.19
N HIS A 122 -21.63 -13.24 10.17
CA HIS A 122 -21.93 -13.12 11.60
C HIS A 122 -21.22 -11.90 12.20
N PRO A 123 -21.64 -11.43 13.39
CA PRO A 123 -20.94 -10.34 14.06
C PRO A 123 -19.44 -10.58 14.20
N ILE A 124 -18.65 -9.54 13.95
CA ILE A 124 -17.19 -9.56 14.03
C ILE A 124 -16.67 -8.54 15.05
N GLU A 125 -15.46 -8.75 15.52
CA GLU A 125 -14.69 -7.78 16.27
C GLU A 125 -13.53 -7.29 15.39
N VAL A 126 -13.44 -5.98 15.17
CA VAL A 126 -12.38 -5.35 14.38
C VAL A 126 -11.46 -4.58 15.32
N GLU A 127 -10.18 -4.93 15.29
CA GLU A 127 -9.10 -4.22 15.99
C GLU A 127 -8.24 -3.48 14.98
N VAL A 128 -8.16 -2.15 15.09
CA VAL A 128 -7.20 -1.33 14.34
C VAL A 128 -6.09 -0.92 15.29
N THR A 129 -4.84 -1.14 14.91
CA THR A 129 -3.66 -0.75 15.69
C THR A 129 -2.72 0.09 14.85
N LEU A 130 -2.24 1.20 15.41
CA LEU A 130 -1.14 2.00 14.85
C LEU A 130 0.15 1.72 15.63
N PHE A 131 1.26 1.60 14.91
CA PHE A 131 2.58 1.33 15.47
C PHE A 131 3.52 2.54 15.28
N SER A 132 4.46 2.69 16.21
CA SER A 132 5.54 3.67 16.13
C SER A 132 6.66 3.18 15.21
N SER A 133 7.59 4.07 14.86
CA SER A 133 8.85 3.69 14.20
C SER A 133 9.65 2.63 14.98
N LYS A 134 9.47 2.56 16.31
CA LYS A 134 10.04 1.54 17.21
C LYS A 134 9.21 0.25 17.32
N ARG A 135 8.16 0.08 16.49
CA ARG A 135 7.22 -1.06 16.48
C ARG A 135 6.39 -1.20 17.78
N GLU A 136 6.25 -0.13 18.54
CA GLU A 136 5.41 -0.09 19.75
C GLU A 136 3.99 0.33 19.37
N LYS A 137 2.95 -0.23 20.02
CA LYS A 137 1.56 0.21 19.82
C LYS A 137 1.40 1.66 20.28
N ARG A 138 0.89 2.52 19.40
CA ARG A 138 0.60 3.94 19.64
C ARG A 138 -0.86 4.19 19.96
N ALA A 139 -1.74 3.63 19.14
CA ALA A 139 -3.19 3.71 19.29
C ALA A 139 -3.83 2.37 18.93
N THR A 140 -4.93 2.04 19.59
CA THR A 140 -5.72 0.86 19.28
C THR A 140 -7.20 1.16 19.49
N LEU A 141 -8.03 0.79 18.51
CA LEU A 141 -9.48 0.78 18.64
C LEU A 141 -9.98 -0.63 18.37
N THR A 142 -10.77 -1.18 19.29
CA THR A 142 -11.50 -2.43 19.10
C THR A 142 -12.98 -2.15 19.15
N HIS A 143 -13.71 -2.56 18.12
CA HIS A 143 -15.16 -2.38 18.05
C HIS A 143 -15.86 -3.59 17.41
N VAL A 144 -17.15 -3.75 17.69
CA VAL A 144 -17.95 -4.87 17.19
C VAL A 144 -18.86 -4.37 16.08
N ILE A 145 -18.90 -5.11 14.98
CA ILE A 145 -19.76 -4.82 13.83
C ILE A 145 -20.76 -5.98 13.69
N ASP A 146 -22.05 -5.64 13.68
CA ASP A 146 -23.12 -6.57 13.36
C ASP A 146 -23.48 -6.41 11.87
N PRO A 147 -23.36 -7.45 11.01
CA PRO A 147 -23.68 -7.33 9.59
C PRO A 147 -25.16 -7.02 9.31
N SER A 148 -26.03 -7.09 10.31
CA SER A 148 -27.44 -6.70 10.19
C SER A 148 -27.72 -5.26 10.59
N ASP A 149 -26.70 -4.49 11.00
CA ASP A 149 -26.86 -3.08 11.37
C ASP A 149 -27.38 -2.26 10.18
N ILE A 150 -28.54 -1.65 10.39
CA ILE A 150 -29.26 -0.84 9.39
C ILE A 150 -28.52 0.45 9.03
N LEU A 151 -27.55 0.88 9.85
CA LEU A 151 -26.73 2.06 9.59
C LEU A 151 -25.50 1.76 8.71
N ILE A 152 -25.28 0.50 8.31
CA ILE A 152 -24.27 0.18 7.30
C ILE A 152 -24.74 0.73 5.94
N HIS A 153 -24.11 1.82 5.51
CA HIS A 153 -24.48 2.57 4.33
C HIS A 153 -24.24 1.75 3.06
N GLN A 154 -25.30 1.47 2.31
CA GLN A 154 -25.20 0.76 1.03
C GLN A 154 -24.69 1.70 -0.07
N LYS A 155 -23.46 1.46 -0.56
CA LYS A 155 -22.81 2.28 -1.61
C LYS A 155 -22.57 1.46 -2.89
N GLY A 156 -22.41 2.15 -4.02
CA GLY A 156 -22.05 1.50 -5.29
C GLY A 156 -23.17 0.72 -5.98
N ILE A 157 -24.44 1.00 -5.64
CA ILE A 157 -25.62 0.39 -6.29
C ILE A 157 -26.10 1.25 -7.46
N THR A 158 -26.06 2.56 -7.29
CA THR A 158 -26.49 3.56 -8.29
C THR A 158 -25.39 4.60 -8.47
N HIS A 159 -25.45 5.35 -9.57
CA HIS A 159 -24.52 6.45 -9.87
C HIS A 159 -23.03 6.05 -9.81
N VAL A 160 -22.71 4.82 -10.17
CA VAL A 160 -21.32 4.34 -10.29
C VAL A 160 -20.57 5.26 -11.26
N THR A 161 -19.43 5.78 -10.83
CA THR A 161 -18.58 6.69 -11.61
C THR A 161 -18.25 6.05 -12.97
N PRO A 162 -18.32 6.78 -14.11
CA PRO A 162 -17.97 6.22 -15.40
C PRO A 162 -16.54 5.64 -15.40
N TYR A 163 -16.37 4.45 -15.96
CA TYR A 163 -15.06 3.78 -15.98
C TYR A 163 -14.84 2.96 -17.26
N LYS A 164 -13.58 2.60 -17.51
CA LYS A 164 -13.16 1.71 -18.60
C LYS A 164 -12.04 0.80 -18.12
N TYR A 165 -12.12 -0.49 -18.44
CA TYR A 165 -10.97 -1.38 -18.25
C TYR A 165 -9.89 -1.08 -19.30
N LEU A 166 -8.66 -0.87 -18.84
CA LEU A 166 -7.45 -0.80 -19.67
C LEU A 166 -6.79 -2.17 -19.81
N LEU A 167 -6.94 -3.01 -18.78
CA LEU A 167 -6.53 -4.40 -18.74
C LEU A 167 -7.56 -5.18 -17.91
N GLN A 168 -8.02 -6.31 -18.43
CA GLN A 168 -8.90 -7.21 -17.68
C GLN A 168 -8.43 -8.64 -17.96
N SER A 169 -7.57 -9.17 -17.09
CA SER A 169 -6.94 -10.47 -17.27
C SER A 169 -7.83 -11.61 -16.76
N GLY A 170 -8.73 -11.32 -15.80
CA GLY A 170 -9.62 -12.29 -15.21
C GLY A 170 -10.65 -11.67 -14.26
N SER A 171 -11.31 -12.52 -13.47
CA SER A 171 -12.19 -12.06 -12.39
C SER A 171 -11.38 -11.47 -11.23
N SER A 172 -11.98 -10.58 -10.45
CA SER A 172 -11.44 -10.06 -9.18
C SER A 172 -11.00 -11.14 -8.19
N GLU A 173 -11.53 -12.36 -8.28
CA GLU A 173 -11.12 -13.47 -7.41
C GLU A 173 -9.71 -14.03 -7.74
N GLN A 174 -9.19 -13.74 -8.93
CA GLN A 174 -7.95 -14.32 -9.47
C GLN A 174 -6.90 -13.26 -9.83
N CYS A 175 -7.30 -11.99 -9.86
CA CYS A 175 -6.50 -10.88 -10.35
C CYS A 175 -6.54 -9.75 -9.34
N ILE A 176 -5.40 -9.07 -9.18
CA ILE A 176 -5.27 -7.86 -8.40
C ILE A 176 -5.98 -6.73 -9.15
N ASP A 177 -6.98 -6.12 -8.52
CA ASP A 177 -7.73 -5.01 -9.11
C ASP A 177 -7.09 -3.65 -8.74
N VAL A 178 -6.53 -2.94 -9.73
CA VAL A 178 -5.98 -1.60 -9.56
C VAL A 178 -6.87 -0.58 -10.25
N ALA A 179 -7.35 0.40 -9.48
CA ALA A 179 -8.11 1.53 -10.00
C ALA A 179 -7.22 2.75 -10.22
N ILE A 180 -7.32 3.35 -11.41
CA ILE A 180 -6.70 4.62 -11.77
C ILE A 180 -7.78 5.69 -11.77
N LEU A 181 -7.68 6.71 -10.91
CA LEU A 181 -8.65 7.80 -10.75
C LEU A 181 -8.17 9.10 -11.38
N ALA A 182 -9.12 9.90 -11.87
CA ALA A 182 -8.89 11.22 -12.43
C ALA A 182 -8.96 12.31 -11.33
N GLU A 183 -7.89 13.09 -11.17
CA GLU A 183 -7.85 14.25 -10.26
C GLU A 183 -7.49 15.52 -11.05
N GLY A 184 -8.31 16.56 -10.90
CA GLY A 184 -8.12 17.82 -11.63
C GLY A 184 -8.47 17.75 -13.13
N TYR A 185 -9.19 16.73 -13.59
CA TYR A 185 -9.72 16.65 -14.97
C TYR A 185 -11.20 17.01 -14.97
N THR A 186 -11.60 17.99 -15.78
CA THR A 186 -13.03 18.26 -16.01
C THR A 186 -13.66 17.18 -16.89
N LYS A 187 -14.99 17.20 -17.05
CA LYS A 187 -15.71 16.25 -17.92
C LYS A 187 -15.20 16.26 -19.36
N GLU A 188 -14.80 17.43 -19.85
CA GLU A 188 -14.29 17.65 -21.20
C GLU A 188 -12.86 17.08 -21.39
N GLU A 189 -12.11 16.93 -20.29
CA GLU A 189 -10.72 16.47 -20.28
C GLU A 189 -10.61 14.95 -20.06
N MET A 190 -11.72 14.22 -19.92
CA MET A 190 -11.70 12.78 -19.65
C MET A 190 -11.04 11.95 -20.76
N SER A 191 -11.03 12.45 -22.00
CA SER A 191 -10.28 11.81 -23.09
C SER A 191 -8.76 11.84 -22.84
N THR A 192 -8.24 12.95 -22.32
CA THR A 192 -6.85 13.11 -21.89
C THR A 192 -6.54 12.16 -20.73
N PHE A 193 -7.40 12.15 -19.70
CA PHE A 193 -7.25 11.24 -18.56
C PHE A 193 -7.12 9.76 -18.98
N TYR A 194 -7.95 9.28 -19.91
CA TYR A 194 -7.86 7.89 -20.36
C TYR A 194 -6.53 7.57 -21.06
N GLU A 195 -5.94 8.54 -21.79
CA GLU A 195 -4.60 8.36 -22.38
C GLU A 195 -3.52 8.36 -21.29
N ASP A 196 -3.63 9.24 -20.30
CA ASP A 196 -2.68 9.27 -19.17
C ASP A 196 -2.75 7.98 -18.34
N ALA A 197 -3.96 7.45 -18.11
CA ALA A 197 -4.17 6.17 -17.45
C ALA A 197 -3.57 5.00 -18.25
N LYS A 198 -3.66 5.05 -19.58
CA LYS A 198 -3.00 4.08 -20.47
C LYS A 198 -1.48 4.19 -20.37
N ILE A 199 -0.93 5.40 -20.33
CA ILE A 199 0.52 5.63 -20.14
C ILE A 199 0.99 5.06 -18.79
N ALA A 200 0.23 5.27 -17.70
CA ALA A 200 0.53 4.67 -16.40
C ALA A 200 0.54 3.14 -16.47
N CYS A 201 -0.49 2.54 -17.08
CA CYS A 201 -0.60 1.10 -17.29
C CYS A 201 0.59 0.54 -18.10
N GLU A 202 0.94 1.19 -19.21
CA GLU A 202 2.10 0.82 -20.03
C GLU A 202 3.42 0.92 -19.25
N SER A 203 3.59 1.98 -18.45
CA SER A 203 4.78 2.17 -17.61
C SER A 203 4.89 1.08 -16.54
N LEU A 204 3.80 0.77 -15.83
CA LEU A 204 3.81 -0.27 -14.80
C LEU A 204 4.23 -1.62 -15.39
N PHE A 205 3.60 -2.04 -16.48
CA PHE A 205 3.89 -3.33 -17.12
C PHE A 205 5.13 -3.33 -18.01
N SER A 206 5.89 -2.24 -18.08
CA SER A 206 7.24 -2.25 -18.66
C SER A 206 8.33 -2.68 -17.66
N HIS A 207 8.00 -2.76 -16.37
CA HIS A 207 8.94 -3.10 -15.29
C HIS A 207 8.69 -4.51 -14.76
N GLU A 208 9.76 -5.26 -14.49
CA GLU A 208 9.64 -6.52 -13.76
C GLU A 208 9.41 -6.23 -12.25
N PRO A 209 8.67 -7.09 -11.53
CA PRO A 209 8.02 -8.32 -11.99
C PRO A 209 6.64 -8.10 -12.65
N PHE A 210 6.08 -6.89 -12.61
CA PHE A 210 4.75 -6.59 -13.14
C PHE A 210 4.59 -7.05 -14.59
N LYS A 211 5.63 -6.85 -15.42
CA LYS A 211 5.68 -7.28 -16.81
C LYS A 211 5.44 -8.79 -16.97
N SER A 212 6.17 -9.62 -16.22
CA SER A 212 6.04 -11.09 -16.31
C SER A 212 4.80 -11.64 -15.62
N THR A 213 4.13 -10.85 -14.77
CA THR A 213 2.91 -11.23 -14.05
C THR A 213 1.70 -10.39 -14.47
N LYS A 214 1.72 -9.82 -15.69
CA LYS A 214 0.67 -8.91 -16.17
C LYS A 214 -0.72 -9.55 -16.17
N ASP A 215 -0.78 -10.85 -16.40
CA ASP A 215 -1.96 -11.70 -16.36
C ASP A 215 -2.60 -11.84 -14.96
N ARG A 216 -1.92 -11.37 -13.92
CA ARG A 216 -2.42 -11.35 -12.53
C ARG A 216 -3.11 -10.05 -12.15
N PHE A 217 -3.33 -9.13 -13.09
CA PHE A 217 -3.88 -7.80 -12.82
C PHE A 217 -5.08 -7.45 -13.70
N ASN A 218 -6.00 -6.69 -13.10
CA ASN A 218 -6.98 -5.89 -13.79
C ASN A 218 -6.66 -4.41 -13.53
N ILE A 219 -6.74 -3.58 -14.57
CA ILE A 219 -6.55 -2.13 -14.47
C ILE A 219 -7.82 -1.44 -14.98
N VAL A 220 -8.47 -0.67 -14.11
CA VAL A 220 -9.67 0.11 -14.44
C VAL A 220 -9.38 1.61 -14.32
N ALA A 221 -9.65 2.37 -15.38
CA ALA A 221 -9.59 3.83 -15.38
C ALA A 221 -10.96 4.40 -15.04
N VAL A 222 -11.06 5.17 -13.96
CA VAL A 222 -12.28 5.70 -13.36
C VAL A 222 -12.31 7.22 -13.53
N ALA A 223 -13.25 7.69 -14.34
CA ALA A 223 -13.39 9.08 -14.75
C ALA A 223 -14.18 9.90 -13.71
N SER A 224 -13.54 10.20 -12.58
CA SER A 224 -14.03 11.08 -11.51
C SER A 224 -13.87 12.56 -11.89
N PRO A 225 -14.96 13.27 -12.26
CA PRO A 225 -14.85 14.64 -12.76
C PRO A 225 -14.55 15.65 -11.65
N SER A 226 -13.60 16.55 -11.93
CA SER A 226 -13.39 17.80 -11.19
C SER A 226 -14.23 18.95 -11.77
N GLU A 227 -14.50 19.97 -10.95
CA GLU A 227 -15.08 21.23 -11.43
C GLU A 227 -14.01 22.09 -12.10
N ASP A 228 -12.82 22.18 -11.50
CA ASP A 228 -11.68 22.93 -12.02
C ASP A 228 -10.64 22.00 -12.67
N SER A 229 -10.03 22.47 -13.77
CA SER A 229 -8.86 21.84 -14.38
C SER A 229 -7.59 22.16 -13.58
N GLY A 230 -6.74 21.15 -13.35
CA GLY A 230 -5.54 21.26 -12.52
C GLY A 230 -5.77 20.92 -11.04
N VAL A 231 -4.74 21.12 -10.20
CA VAL A 231 -4.79 20.86 -8.74
C VAL A 231 -4.35 22.07 -7.94
N SER A 232 -4.63 22.08 -6.63
CA SER A 232 -4.33 23.23 -5.76
C SER A 232 -2.83 23.37 -5.51
N ILE A 233 -2.33 24.62 -5.51
CA ILE A 233 -0.94 24.98 -5.21
C ILE A 233 -0.92 26.04 -4.09
N PRO A 234 -0.96 25.62 -2.81
CA PRO A 234 -1.11 26.54 -1.67
C PRO A 234 -0.01 27.60 -1.56
N ARG A 235 1.25 27.26 -1.89
CA ARG A 235 2.37 28.23 -1.88
C ARG A 235 2.17 29.39 -2.87
N LEU A 236 1.38 29.19 -3.93
CA LEU A 236 0.98 30.20 -4.91
C LEU A 236 -0.39 30.83 -4.60
N LYS A 237 -1.03 30.41 -3.49
CA LYS A 237 -2.40 30.79 -3.10
C LYS A 237 -3.47 30.36 -4.12
N GLU A 238 -3.19 29.29 -4.87
CA GLU A 238 -4.12 28.71 -5.83
C GLU A 238 -4.88 27.56 -5.18
N TRP A 239 -6.20 27.69 -5.10
CA TRP A 239 -7.11 26.67 -4.57
C TRP A 239 -8.17 26.35 -5.61
N LYS A 240 -8.32 25.07 -5.93
CA LYS A 240 -9.20 24.55 -6.97
C LYS A 240 -10.21 23.57 -6.39
N HIS A 241 -11.39 23.49 -7.00
CA HIS A 241 -12.45 22.55 -6.67
C HIS A 241 -12.28 21.29 -7.54
N THR A 242 -11.62 20.29 -6.98
CA THR A 242 -11.28 19.05 -7.68
C THR A 242 -11.91 17.84 -7.00
N ALA A 243 -12.00 16.73 -7.75
CA ALA A 243 -12.63 15.49 -7.31
C ALA A 243 -12.18 15.04 -5.91
N PHE A 244 -10.89 15.17 -5.59
CA PHE A 244 -10.34 14.75 -4.30
C PHE A 244 -9.65 15.88 -3.53
N SER A 245 -9.81 17.13 -3.95
CA SER A 245 -9.20 18.30 -3.29
C SER A 245 -7.69 18.12 -3.02
N SER A 246 -6.96 17.51 -3.95
CA SER A 246 -5.52 17.32 -3.79
C SER A 246 -4.79 18.66 -3.81
N HIS A 247 -3.68 18.74 -3.09
CA HIS A 247 -2.87 19.95 -3.04
C HIS A 247 -1.39 19.64 -2.90
N PHE A 248 -0.56 20.48 -3.51
CA PHE A 248 0.89 20.54 -3.25
C PHE A 248 1.18 21.11 -1.85
N SER A 249 2.46 21.21 -1.50
CA SER A 249 2.91 21.81 -0.24
C SER A 249 2.38 21.08 1.00
N THR A 250 2.09 19.78 0.89
CA THR A 250 1.73 18.94 2.03
C THR A 250 2.87 18.96 3.05
N PHE A 251 2.54 19.25 4.31
CA PHE A 251 3.48 19.46 5.41
C PHE A 251 4.54 20.53 5.12
N TYR A 252 4.18 21.53 4.30
CA TYR A 252 5.07 22.60 3.82
C TYR A 252 6.24 22.09 2.95
N SER A 253 6.17 20.87 2.43
CA SER A 253 7.09 20.35 1.40
C SER A 253 6.54 20.65 0.01
N ASP A 254 7.16 21.61 -0.70
CA ASP A 254 6.63 22.20 -1.94
C ASP A 254 6.16 21.20 -3.00
N ARG A 255 6.89 20.10 -3.17
CA ARG A 255 6.63 19.09 -4.21
C ARG A 255 5.76 17.95 -3.72
N TYR A 256 5.43 17.91 -2.43
CA TYR A 256 4.61 16.85 -1.88
C TYR A 256 3.14 17.13 -2.19
N LEU A 257 2.58 16.31 -3.08
CA LEU A 257 1.20 16.38 -3.56
C LEU A 257 0.43 15.21 -2.96
N THR A 258 -0.52 15.51 -2.08
CA THR A 258 -1.36 14.50 -1.42
C THR A 258 -2.82 14.95 -1.37
N THR A 259 -3.70 14.08 -0.87
CA THR A 259 -5.06 14.44 -0.46
C THR A 259 -5.40 13.83 0.89
N GLN A 260 -6.14 14.58 1.72
CA GLN A 260 -6.68 14.09 2.98
C GLN A 260 -8.15 13.64 2.85
N ARG A 261 -8.74 13.76 1.65
CA ARG A 261 -10.13 13.40 1.33
C ARG A 261 -10.25 11.94 0.93
N VAL A 262 -9.83 11.06 1.83
CA VAL A 262 -9.79 9.61 1.56
C VAL A 262 -11.19 9.06 1.33
N LYS A 263 -12.22 9.58 2.03
CA LYS A 263 -13.59 9.11 1.81
C LYS A 263 -14.09 9.42 0.40
N ASP A 264 -13.75 10.58 -0.14
CA ASP A 264 -14.14 11.00 -1.50
C ASP A 264 -13.50 10.09 -2.57
N ILE A 265 -12.24 9.67 -2.37
CA ILE A 265 -11.57 8.68 -3.22
C ILE A 265 -12.36 7.37 -3.26
N HIS A 266 -12.66 6.81 -2.08
CA HIS A 266 -13.33 5.52 -1.98
C HIS A 266 -14.82 5.60 -2.40
N ASP A 267 -15.46 6.76 -2.25
CA ASP A 267 -16.82 7.02 -2.75
C ASP A 267 -16.86 7.04 -4.27
N ALA A 268 -15.87 7.66 -4.93
CA ALA A 268 -15.74 7.65 -6.39
C ALA A 268 -15.53 6.23 -6.96
N LEU A 269 -14.97 5.31 -6.17
CA LEU A 269 -14.74 3.91 -6.53
C LEU A 269 -15.90 2.96 -6.16
N ALA A 270 -16.90 3.43 -5.42
CA ALA A 270 -17.97 2.56 -4.93
C ALA A 270 -18.74 1.92 -6.09
N GLY A 271 -18.78 0.58 -6.12
CA GLY A 271 -19.44 -0.21 -7.16
C GLY A 271 -18.50 -0.70 -8.28
N ILE A 272 -17.24 -0.30 -8.26
CA ILE A 272 -16.18 -0.80 -9.13
C ILE A 272 -15.29 -1.71 -8.29
N PRO A 273 -14.89 -2.91 -8.73
CA PRO A 273 -13.90 -3.72 -8.00
C PRO A 273 -12.53 -3.03 -7.94
N TYR A 274 -11.94 -2.91 -6.76
CA TYR A 274 -10.60 -2.37 -6.54
C TYR A 274 -9.98 -2.88 -5.24
N GLU A 275 -8.65 -2.96 -5.23
CA GLU A 275 -7.80 -3.24 -4.07
C GLU A 275 -6.73 -2.16 -3.89
N HIS A 276 -6.19 -1.64 -5.00
CA HIS A 276 -5.15 -0.62 -4.99
C HIS A 276 -5.52 0.59 -5.85
N ILE A 277 -5.01 1.76 -5.48
CA ILE A 277 -5.45 3.04 -6.02
C ILE A 277 -4.25 3.83 -6.55
N ILE A 278 -4.34 4.25 -7.81
CA ILE A 278 -3.46 5.24 -8.44
C ILE A 278 -4.31 6.45 -8.79
N ILE A 279 -3.90 7.65 -8.41
CA ILE A 279 -4.58 8.90 -8.71
C ILE A 279 -3.66 9.71 -9.62
N LEU A 280 -4.19 10.12 -10.77
CA LEU A 280 -3.46 10.94 -11.73
C LEU A 280 -3.93 12.38 -11.60
N ALA A 281 -3.01 13.30 -11.30
CA ALA A 281 -3.28 14.73 -11.24
C ALA A 281 -3.00 15.41 -12.59
N ASN A 282 -3.98 16.16 -13.11
CA ASN A 282 -3.91 16.91 -14.36
C ASN A 282 -2.98 18.14 -14.26
N THR A 283 -1.67 17.92 -14.18
CA THR A 283 -0.69 19.02 -14.10
C THR A 283 0.69 18.56 -14.58
N ALA A 284 1.48 19.53 -15.05
CA ALA A 284 2.87 19.33 -15.44
C ALA A 284 3.88 19.60 -14.31
N GLU A 285 3.43 20.12 -13.16
CA GLU A 285 4.30 20.35 -12.00
C GLU A 285 4.87 19.03 -11.47
N TYR A 286 6.09 19.04 -10.94
CA TYR A 286 6.68 17.83 -10.34
C TYR A 286 6.15 17.61 -8.93
N GLY A 287 5.48 16.48 -8.71
CA GLY A 287 5.12 16.03 -7.37
C GLY A 287 4.36 14.72 -7.36
N GLY A 288 4.14 14.22 -6.15
CA GLY A 288 3.41 13.00 -5.91
C GLY A 288 3.76 12.39 -4.55
N GLY A 289 3.23 11.21 -4.31
CA GLY A 289 3.51 10.37 -3.16
C GLY A 289 2.81 9.02 -3.27
N GLY A 290 3.35 8.03 -2.58
CA GLY A 290 2.77 6.70 -2.45
C GLY A 290 2.90 6.22 -1.01
N ILE A 291 1.79 5.75 -0.43
CA ILE A 291 1.78 5.24 0.94
C ILE A 291 1.17 3.84 0.91
N TYR A 292 1.85 2.87 1.54
CA TYR A 292 1.49 1.46 1.54
C TYR A 292 0.03 1.21 1.95
N ASN A 293 -0.73 0.55 1.05
CA ASN A 293 -2.17 0.28 1.17
C ASN A 293 -3.04 1.51 1.49
N SER A 294 -2.59 2.71 1.08
CA SER A 294 -3.39 3.92 1.02
C SER A 294 -3.68 4.25 -0.45
N TYR A 295 -2.83 5.05 -1.11
CA TYR A 295 -2.91 5.32 -2.54
C TYR A 295 -1.55 5.78 -3.08
N THR A 296 -1.41 5.73 -4.41
CA THR A 296 -0.43 6.52 -5.17
C THR A 296 -1.13 7.76 -5.71
N LEU A 297 -0.50 8.94 -5.60
CA LEU A 297 -0.92 10.17 -6.29
C LEU A 297 0.30 10.75 -7.01
N THR A 298 0.16 11.05 -8.30
CA THR A 298 1.28 11.61 -9.09
C THR A 298 0.78 12.50 -10.22
N THR A 299 1.65 13.39 -10.69
CA THR A 299 1.32 14.30 -11.80
C THR A 299 1.47 13.61 -13.14
N ALA A 300 0.45 13.74 -13.99
CA ALA A 300 0.36 12.97 -15.24
C ALA A 300 1.17 13.58 -16.39
N HIS A 301 1.41 14.89 -16.38
CA HIS A 301 2.01 15.60 -17.53
C HIS A 301 3.44 16.07 -17.27
N HIS A 302 4.01 15.78 -16.11
CA HIS A 302 5.43 16.02 -15.87
C HIS A 302 6.28 15.04 -16.73
N PRO A 303 7.42 15.45 -17.32
CA PRO A 303 8.26 14.58 -18.17
C PRO A 303 8.72 13.27 -17.53
N LEU A 304 8.79 13.24 -16.19
CA LEU A 304 9.15 12.07 -15.38
C LEU A 304 7.95 11.24 -14.90
N PHE A 305 6.73 11.48 -15.40
CA PHE A 305 5.53 10.77 -14.97
C PHE A 305 5.71 9.24 -15.01
N ARG A 306 6.21 8.69 -16.12
CA ARG A 306 6.40 7.24 -16.30
C ARG A 306 7.23 6.59 -15.18
N PRO A 307 8.46 7.03 -14.88
CA PRO A 307 9.22 6.46 -13.78
C PRO A 307 8.63 6.78 -12.40
N VAL A 308 8.06 7.97 -12.20
CA VAL A 308 7.53 8.39 -10.90
C VAL A 308 6.30 7.57 -10.51
N VAL A 309 5.31 7.37 -11.40
CA VAL A 309 4.12 6.56 -11.07
C VAL A 309 4.48 5.15 -10.63
N VAL A 310 5.54 4.57 -11.21
CA VAL A 310 6.04 3.23 -10.85
C VAL A 310 6.79 3.24 -9.52
N HIS A 311 7.56 4.31 -9.24
CA HIS A 311 8.20 4.51 -7.94
C HIS A 311 7.14 4.60 -6.82
N GLU A 312 6.14 5.46 -6.99
CA GLU A 312 5.08 5.63 -5.99
C GLU A 312 4.25 4.36 -5.81
N PHE A 313 4.03 3.58 -6.87
CA PHE A 313 3.36 2.28 -6.76
C PHE A 313 4.23 1.24 -6.05
N GLY A 314 5.56 1.38 -6.10
CA GLY A 314 6.49 0.63 -5.26
C GLY A 314 6.21 0.82 -3.77
N HIS A 315 5.84 2.03 -3.34
CA HIS A 315 5.38 2.28 -1.97
C HIS A 315 3.96 1.75 -1.73
N SER A 316 2.98 2.20 -2.52
CA SER A 316 1.56 1.96 -2.22
C SER A 316 1.14 0.51 -2.35
N PHE A 317 1.67 -0.22 -3.33
CA PHE A 317 1.44 -1.65 -3.53
C PHE A 317 2.54 -2.51 -2.90
N GLY A 318 3.80 -2.17 -3.19
CA GLY A 318 4.95 -3.01 -2.83
C GLY A 318 5.38 -2.89 -1.36
N GLY A 319 4.93 -1.87 -0.64
CA GLY A 319 5.39 -1.58 0.73
C GLY A 319 6.90 -1.37 0.79
N LEU A 320 7.50 -0.87 -0.29
CA LEU A 320 8.93 -0.61 -0.37
C LEU A 320 9.25 0.73 0.29
N ALA A 321 10.42 0.84 0.92
CA ALA A 321 10.96 2.11 1.39
C ALA A 321 11.72 2.82 0.27
N ASP A 322 11.94 4.11 0.46
CA ASP A 322 12.91 4.86 -0.33
C ASP A 322 14.35 4.40 -0.07
N GLU A 323 15.10 4.25 -1.16
CA GLU A 323 16.52 3.87 -1.14
C GLU A 323 17.45 5.06 -1.32
N TYR A 324 16.91 6.26 -1.57
CA TYR A 324 17.71 7.49 -1.58
C TYR A 324 17.98 8.01 -0.16
N TYR A 325 18.96 8.90 -0.09
CA TYR A 325 19.35 9.62 1.11
C TYR A 325 19.88 10.98 0.68
N TYR A 326 19.69 11.98 1.52
CA TYR A 326 20.27 13.30 1.35
C TYR A 326 21.00 13.67 2.64
N ASP A 327 22.09 14.43 2.53
CA ASP A 327 22.74 14.97 3.71
C ASP A 327 21.80 16.00 4.37
N ASN A 328 21.50 15.81 5.66
CA ASN A 328 20.56 16.62 6.45
C ASN A 328 19.10 16.59 5.97
N ASP A 329 18.60 15.43 5.54
CA ASP A 329 17.18 15.24 5.24
C ASP A 329 16.33 15.43 6.52
N VAL A 330 15.18 16.10 6.40
CA VAL A 330 14.22 16.25 7.51
C VAL A 330 13.64 14.90 7.97
N MET A 331 13.69 13.88 7.10
CA MET A 331 13.26 12.51 7.38
C MET A 331 14.40 11.58 7.84
N THR A 332 15.58 12.11 8.18
CA THR A 332 16.74 11.29 8.60
C THR A 332 16.40 10.37 9.79
N ASP A 333 15.54 10.82 10.71
CA ASP A 333 15.19 10.09 11.93
C ASP A 333 13.98 9.14 11.79
N THR A 334 13.43 8.96 10.58
CA THR A 334 12.27 8.08 10.34
C THR A 334 12.52 6.63 10.77
N TYR A 335 13.76 6.15 10.63
CA TYR A 335 14.15 4.78 10.96
C TYR A 335 15.15 4.74 12.12
N PRO A 336 14.72 4.37 13.34
CA PRO A 336 15.63 4.18 14.46
C PRO A 336 16.66 3.09 14.14
N LEU A 337 17.96 3.43 14.24
CA LEU A 337 19.06 2.53 13.85
C LEU A 337 19.16 1.26 14.71
N ASN A 338 18.49 1.22 15.85
CA ASN A 338 18.42 0.07 16.75
C ASN A 338 17.19 -0.83 16.52
N ILE A 339 16.39 -0.55 15.49
CA ILE A 339 15.18 -1.30 15.12
C ILE A 339 15.32 -1.73 13.66
N GLU A 340 14.98 -2.98 13.34
CA GLU A 340 14.94 -3.42 11.95
C GLU A 340 13.66 -2.85 11.28
N PRO A 341 13.77 -2.12 10.14
CA PRO A 341 12.59 -1.66 9.40
C PRO A 341 11.75 -2.85 8.93
N TRP A 342 10.44 -2.67 8.75
CA TRP A 342 9.58 -3.75 8.23
C TRP A 342 9.65 -3.83 6.70
N GLU A 343 10.03 -2.73 6.04
CA GLU A 343 10.15 -2.60 4.60
C GLU A 343 11.24 -3.55 4.08
N PRO A 344 11.00 -4.30 3.00
CA PRO A 344 11.87 -5.42 2.62
C PRO A 344 13.18 -4.98 1.94
N ASN A 345 13.28 -3.74 1.47
CA ASN A 345 14.39 -3.23 0.64
C ASN A 345 15.33 -2.24 1.35
N ILE A 346 15.21 -2.07 2.67
CA ILE A 346 16.21 -1.38 3.49
C ILE A 346 16.49 -2.17 4.77
N THR A 347 17.66 -1.96 5.39
CA THR A 347 18.02 -2.64 6.63
C THR A 347 18.88 -1.76 7.53
N THR A 348 18.69 -1.85 8.84
CA THR A 348 19.60 -1.32 9.87
C THR A 348 20.58 -2.38 10.37
N ARG A 349 20.47 -3.61 9.83
CA ARG A 349 21.26 -4.80 10.16
C ARG A 349 21.02 -5.36 11.57
N ILE A 350 19.93 -4.98 12.22
CA ILE A 350 19.52 -5.52 13.52
C ILE A 350 18.98 -6.94 13.35
N ASN A 351 18.26 -7.21 12.26
CA ASN A 351 17.73 -8.53 11.91
C ASN A 351 17.84 -8.78 10.40
N PHE A 352 19.06 -8.64 9.87
CA PHE A 352 19.32 -8.73 8.43
C PHE A 352 18.94 -10.09 7.81
N GLY A 353 18.94 -11.17 8.60
CA GLY A 353 18.56 -12.51 8.14
C GLY A 353 17.11 -12.61 7.62
N GLN A 354 16.23 -11.68 8.00
CA GLN A 354 14.86 -11.60 7.47
C GLN A 354 14.73 -10.79 6.16
N LYS A 355 15.82 -10.18 5.70
CA LYS A 355 15.84 -9.29 4.54
C LYS A 355 16.32 -10.02 3.28
N TRP A 356 17.48 -9.65 2.75
CA TRP A 356 18.05 -10.22 1.51
C TRP A 356 19.41 -10.87 1.71
N GLU A 357 19.75 -11.24 2.95
CA GLU A 357 20.97 -11.99 3.25
C GLU A 357 21.08 -13.26 2.39
N ASP A 358 19.96 -13.94 2.18
CA ASP A 358 19.82 -15.14 1.34
C ASP A 358 20.10 -14.90 -0.16
N MET A 359 20.05 -13.65 -0.62
CA MET A 359 20.35 -13.27 -2.01
C MET A 359 21.79 -12.81 -2.22
N MET A 360 22.57 -12.62 -1.15
CA MET A 360 23.94 -12.14 -1.25
C MET A 360 24.91 -13.26 -1.64
N LYS A 361 25.89 -12.93 -2.49
CA LYS A 361 26.99 -13.85 -2.77
C LYS A 361 27.82 -14.07 -1.51
N LYS A 362 28.32 -15.29 -1.31
CA LYS A 362 29.29 -15.59 -0.26
C LYS A 362 30.49 -14.65 -0.38
N ASN A 363 30.98 -14.13 0.74
CA ASN A 363 32.09 -13.16 0.85
C ASN A 363 31.82 -11.78 0.21
N THR A 364 30.57 -11.37 0.02
CA THR A 364 30.24 -9.99 -0.34
C THR A 364 30.76 -9.03 0.74
N PRO A 365 31.54 -7.97 0.40
CA PRO A 365 32.02 -7.00 1.38
C PRO A 365 30.88 -6.25 2.07
N ILE A 366 31.03 -5.95 3.35
CA ILE A 366 30.04 -5.23 4.17
C ILE A 366 30.75 -4.06 4.89
N PRO A 367 30.40 -2.78 4.62
CA PRO A 367 29.53 -2.35 3.52
C PRO A 367 30.10 -2.72 2.15
N THR A 368 29.22 -2.90 1.17
CA THR A 368 29.62 -3.16 -0.22
C THR A 368 30.07 -1.85 -0.86
N PRO A 369 31.33 -1.74 -1.36
CA PRO A 369 31.81 -0.52 -1.98
C PRO A 369 31.03 -0.23 -3.28
N PRO A 370 30.55 1.02 -3.51
CA PRO A 370 29.83 1.38 -4.74
C PRO A 370 30.58 1.04 -6.03
N ALA A 371 31.92 1.16 -6.01
CA ALA A 371 32.78 0.80 -7.14
C ALA A 371 32.72 -0.69 -7.54
N LYS A 372 32.19 -1.57 -6.68
CA LYS A 372 32.06 -3.01 -6.94
C LYS A 372 30.64 -3.42 -7.37
N LYS A 373 29.78 -2.48 -7.75
CA LYS A 373 28.38 -2.76 -8.15
C LYS A 373 28.20 -3.79 -9.26
N ALA A 374 29.12 -3.82 -10.23
CA ALA A 374 29.09 -4.82 -11.30
C ALA A 374 29.37 -6.26 -10.78
N VAL A 375 30.15 -6.39 -9.70
CA VAL A 375 30.49 -7.69 -9.10
C VAL A 375 29.39 -8.14 -8.13
N TYR A 376 28.81 -7.19 -7.40
CA TYR A 376 27.80 -7.40 -6.36
C TYR A 376 26.51 -6.64 -6.70
N PRO A 377 25.71 -7.10 -7.69
CA PRO A 377 24.43 -6.47 -8.00
C PRO A 377 23.47 -6.45 -6.80
N VAL A 378 23.58 -7.45 -5.91
CA VAL A 378 22.96 -7.47 -4.58
C VAL A 378 24.07 -7.45 -3.52
N GLY A 379 24.01 -6.51 -2.59
CA GLY A 379 24.97 -6.28 -1.51
C GLY A 379 24.38 -5.49 -0.34
N LEU A 380 25.23 -4.90 0.49
CA LEU A 380 24.86 -3.98 1.57
C LEU A 380 25.48 -2.61 1.29
N TYR A 381 24.80 -1.81 0.49
CA TYR A 381 25.24 -0.45 0.14
C TYR A 381 24.77 0.51 1.23
N GLU A 382 25.69 1.15 1.93
CA GLU A 382 25.34 2.13 2.96
C GLU A 382 24.65 3.36 2.33
N GLY A 383 23.61 3.86 3.00
CA GLY A 383 22.72 4.92 2.55
C GLY A 383 21.37 4.38 2.06
N GLY A 384 20.29 4.93 2.58
CA GLY A 384 18.91 4.58 2.22
C GLY A 384 17.96 4.98 3.34
N GLY A 385 16.64 4.97 3.09
CA GLY A 385 15.66 5.41 4.08
C GLY A 385 16.00 6.81 4.62
N TYR A 386 16.36 7.74 3.73
CA TYR A 386 16.73 9.13 4.01
C TYR A 386 18.05 9.33 4.78
N SER A 387 18.64 8.28 5.37
CA SER A 387 19.91 8.37 6.11
C SER A 387 21.11 7.95 5.28
N ALA A 388 22.17 8.76 5.29
CA ALA A 388 23.44 8.43 4.63
C ALA A 388 24.27 7.35 5.35
N LYS A 389 23.99 7.09 6.64
CA LYS A 389 24.73 6.18 7.52
C LYS A 389 23.79 5.29 8.33
N GLY A 390 24.25 4.09 8.68
CA GLY A 390 23.51 3.17 9.54
C GLY A 390 22.36 2.41 8.88
N ILE A 391 21.80 2.93 7.78
CA ILE A 391 20.83 2.24 6.93
C ILE A 391 21.50 1.78 5.64
N TYR A 392 21.09 0.62 5.14
CA TYR A 392 21.65 0.00 3.95
C TYR A 392 20.55 -0.37 2.96
N ARG A 393 20.87 -0.27 1.68
CA ARG A 393 20.04 -0.68 0.55
C ARG A 393 20.67 -1.85 -0.22
N PRO A 394 19.89 -2.65 -0.95
CA PRO A 394 20.33 -3.89 -1.57
C PRO A 394 21.22 -3.70 -2.79
N SER A 395 21.08 -2.59 -3.51
CA SER A 395 21.78 -2.35 -4.77
C SER A 395 22.29 -0.92 -4.83
N GLU A 396 23.30 -0.67 -5.66
CA GLU A 396 23.86 0.68 -5.75
C GLU A 396 22.80 1.67 -6.24
N ASP A 397 21.98 1.28 -7.22
CA ASP A 397 20.87 2.05 -7.78
C ASP A 397 19.61 1.17 -7.97
N CYS A 398 18.44 1.81 -7.95
CA CYS A 398 17.11 1.18 -7.99
C CYS A 398 16.06 2.21 -8.41
N ARG A 399 14.92 1.78 -8.96
CA ARG A 399 13.71 2.63 -9.11
C ARG A 399 13.31 3.30 -7.79
N MET A 400 13.50 2.65 -6.64
CA MET A 400 13.24 3.23 -5.30
C MET A 400 14.32 4.23 -4.85
N ARG A 401 15.39 4.42 -5.63
CA ARG A 401 16.45 5.39 -5.36
C ARG A 401 16.42 6.56 -6.33
N THR A 402 16.33 6.28 -7.63
CA THR A 402 16.39 7.32 -8.66
C THR A 402 15.37 7.10 -9.77
N ASN A 403 14.81 8.20 -10.28
CA ASN A 403 13.89 8.18 -11.42
C ASN A 403 14.57 7.78 -12.74
N SER A 404 15.90 7.92 -12.84
CA SER A 404 16.67 7.52 -14.02
C SER A 404 16.98 6.03 -14.09
N CYS A 405 16.93 5.30 -12.96
CA CYS A 405 17.15 3.87 -12.96
C CYS A 405 16.06 3.18 -13.80
N PRO A 406 16.39 2.27 -14.74
CA PRO A 406 15.38 1.68 -15.62
C PRO A 406 14.55 0.57 -14.97
N SER A 407 14.94 0.04 -13.80
CA SER A 407 14.31 -1.11 -13.18
C SER A 407 14.28 -1.01 -11.66
N PHE A 408 13.44 -1.83 -11.04
CA PHE A 408 13.61 -2.17 -9.63
C PHE A 408 14.91 -2.97 -9.44
N CYS A 409 15.50 -2.90 -8.25
CA CYS A 409 16.62 -3.78 -7.91
C CYS A 409 16.12 -5.22 -7.69
N PRO A 410 16.98 -6.26 -7.75
CA PRO A 410 16.54 -7.65 -7.60
C PRO A 410 15.78 -7.94 -6.29
N VAL A 411 16.09 -7.22 -5.21
CA VAL A 411 15.42 -7.38 -3.91
C VAL A 411 14.02 -6.77 -3.93
N CYS A 412 13.84 -5.59 -4.53
CA CYS A 412 12.52 -5.00 -4.78
C CYS A 412 11.69 -5.87 -5.72
N GLU A 413 12.27 -6.40 -6.79
CA GLU A 413 11.55 -7.31 -7.70
C GLU A 413 11.05 -8.57 -6.97
N ARG A 414 11.89 -9.16 -6.11
CA ARG A 414 11.49 -10.29 -5.27
C ARG A 414 10.37 -9.90 -4.30
N ALA A 415 10.47 -8.75 -3.64
CA ALA A 415 9.46 -8.27 -2.71
C ALA A 415 8.11 -8.05 -3.40
N ILE A 416 8.09 -7.35 -4.54
CA ILE A 416 6.88 -7.14 -5.34
C ILE A 416 6.30 -8.47 -5.81
N ARG A 417 7.14 -9.43 -6.25
CA ARG A 417 6.65 -10.76 -6.64
C ARG A 417 6.00 -11.51 -5.47
N LYS A 418 6.57 -11.41 -4.26
CA LYS A 418 5.94 -11.97 -3.05
C LYS A 418 4.58 -11.32 -2.75
N MET A 419 4.46 -10.00 -2.92
CA MET A 419 3.17 -9.30 -2.78
C MET A 419 2.15 -9.83 -3.79
N ILE A 420 2.52 -9.94 -5.06
CA ILE A 420 1.64 -10.42 -6.12
C ILE A 420 1.16 -11.84 -5.82
N ASN A 421 2.08 -12.74 -5.46
CA ASN A 421 1.73 -14.11 -5.12
C ASN A 421 0.84 -14.16 -3.88
N PHE A 422 1.12 -13.38 -2.84
CA PHE A 422 0.29 -13.35 -1.63
C PHE A 422 -1.19 -13.02 -1.93
N TYR A 423 -1.44 -12.10 -2.85
CA TYR A 423 -2.80 -11.71 -3.26
C TYR A 423 -3.45 -12.66 -4.29
N THR A 424 -2.68 -13.50 -5.00
CA THR A 424 -3.21 -14.28 -6.15
C THR A 424 -3.01 -15.79 -6.08
N GLU A 425 -2.33 -16.31 -5.06
CA GLU A 425 -2.03 -17.74 -4.88
C GLU A 425 -2.39 -18.27 -3.50
#